data_AF-A0A832WIH7-F1
#
_entry.id   AF-A0A832WIH7-F1
#
_cell.length_a   1.000
_cell.length_b   1.000
_cell.length_c   1.000
_cell.angle_alpha   90.00
_cell.angle_beta   90.00
_cell.angle_gamma   90.00
#
_symmetry.space_group_name_H-M   'P 1'
#
loop_
_entity.id
_entity.type
_entity.pdbx_description
1 polymer ?
#
loop_
_entity_poly.entity_id
_entity_poly.type
_entity_poly.pdbx_seq_one_letter_code
_entity_poly.pdbx_strand_id
1 'polypeptide(L)'
;MGIIEKALEIIEKGPISIEELAEKLNVSKEEAEGIIEILKSLGYVEEHTSTTTSCETCPLRNICGGKCVRSGVKVFVPTFRVR
;
A
#
# COMPACT_ATOMS: atom_id res chain seq x y z
N MET A 1 -17.77 -1.01 11.30
CA MET A 1 -16.40 -1.06 10.78
C MET A 1 -15.92 0.35 10.57
N GLY A 2 -14.89 0.74 11.30
CA GLY A 2 -14.17 1.99 11.11
C GLY A 2 -13.34 1.99 9.83
N ILE A 3 -12.90 3.17 9.43
CA ILE A 3 -12.14 3.37 8.19
C ILE A 3 -10.75 2.72 8.24
N ILE A 4 -10.12 2.71 9.41
CA ILE A 4 -8.79 2.09 9.63
C ILE A 4 -8.86 0.57 9.45
N GLU A 5 -9.91 -0.07 9.97
CA GLU A 5 -10.12 -1.52 9.84
C GLU A 5 -10.28 -1.90 8.36
N LYS A 6 -11.07 -1.13 7.60
CA LYS A 6 -11.20 -1.33 6.14
C LYS A 6 -9.89 -1.13 5.39
N ALA A 7 -9.10 -0.13 5.78
CA ALA A 7 -7.79 0.13 5.16
C ALA A 7 -6.84 -1.06 5.38
N LEU A 8 -6.81 -1.62 6.60
CA LEU A 8 -6.05 -2.83 6.92
C LEU A 8 -6.47 -4.02 6.04
N GLU A 9 -7.76 -4.33 5.94
CA GLU A 9 -8.26 -5.43 5.08
C GLU A 9 -7.89 -5.26 3.60
N ILE A 10 -7.78 -4.01 3.12
CA ILE A 10 -7.35 -3.72 1.75
C ILE A 10 -5.85 -3.97 1.60
N ILE A 11 -5.03 -3.46 2.52
CA ILE A 11 -3.56 -3.57 2.50
C ILE A 11 -3.12 -5.03 2.71
N GLU A 12 -3.85 -5.81 3.51
CA GLU A 12 -3.61 -7.25 3.70
C GLU A 12 -3.67 -8.04 2.39
N LYS A 13 -4.47 -7.60 1.42
CA LYS A 13 -4.60 -8.27 0.12
C LYS A 13 -3.40 -8.04 -0.80
N GLY A 14 -2.52 -7.10 -0.46
CA GLY A 14 -1.28 -6.87 -1.17
C GLY A 14 -0.86 -5.40 -1.19
N PRO A 15 0.29 -5.11 -1.84
CA PRO A 15 0.83 -3.76 -1.96
C PRO A 15 -0.17 -2.82 -2.61
N ILE A 16 -0.27 -1.61 -2.06
CA ILE A 16 -1.21 -0.60 -2.55
C ILE A 16 -0.55 0.79 -2.59
N SER A 17 -0.94 1.61 -3.56
CA SER A 17 -0.59 3.04 -3.58
C SER A 17 -1.61 3.89 -2.80
N ILE A 18 -1.27 5.14 -2.50
CA ILE A 18 -2.21 6.07 -1.85
C ILE A 18 -3.43 6.33 -2.74
N GLU A 19 -3.20 6.47 -4.04
CA GLU A 19 -4.28 6.70 -5.02
C GLU A 19 -5.26 5.53 -5.03
N GLU A 20 -4.75 4.29 -5.11
CA GLU A 20 -5.61 3.09 -5.07
C GLU A 20 -6.34 2.95 -3.73
N LEU A 21 -5.70 3.31 -2.62
CA LEU A 21 -6.32 3.25 -1.30
C LEU A 21 -7.43 4.28 -1.16
N ALA A 22 -7.20 5.51 -1.61
CA ALA A 22 -8.19 6.59 -1.63
C ALA A 22 -9.41 6.21 -2.48
N GLU A 23 -9.20 5.64 -3.66
CA GLU A 23 -10.27 5.15 -4.54
C GLU A 23 -11.09 4.04 -3.86
N LYS A 24 -10.43 3.05 -3.25
CA LYS A 24 -11.12 1.92 -2.60
C LYS A 24 -11.88 2.31 -1.34
N LEU A 25 -11.36 3.29 -0.58
CA LEU A 25 -12.00 3.81 0.62
C LEU A 25 -13.02 4.93 0.31
N ASN A 26 -13.04 5.43 -0.93
CA ASN A 26 -13.85 6.57 -1.37
C ASN A 26 -13.62 7.81 -0.47
N VAL A 27 -12.35 8.15 -0.27
CA VAL A 27 -11.88 9.28 0.55
C VAL A 27 -10.92 10.16 -0.23
N SER A 28 -10.59 11.33 0.32
CA SER A 28 -9.57 12.19 -0.29
C SER A 28 -8.18 11.56 -0.23
N LYS A 29 -7.27 12.05 -1.08
CA LYS A 29 -5.87 11.63 -1.05
C LYS A 29 -5.22 11.96 0.30
N GLU A 30 -5.52 13.13 0.86
CA GLU A 30 -5.00 13.56 2.16
C GLU A 30 -5.50 12.66 3.30
N GLU A 31 -6.76 12.22 3.25
CA GLU A 31 -7.31 11.27 4.21
C GLU A 31 -6.62 9.91 4.12
N ALA A 32 -6.40 9.41 2.90
CA ALA A 32 -5.66 8.16 2.68
C ALA A 32 -4.20 8.24 3.18
N GLU A 33 -3.53 9.39 2.97
CA GLU A 33 -2.20 9.67 3.55
C GLU A 33 -2.22 9.61 5.07
N GLY A 34 -3.19 10.26 5.72
CA GLY A 34 -3.33 10.23 7.17
C GLY A 34 -3.55 8.81 7.72
N ILE A 35 -4.38 8.00 7.05
CA ILE A 35 -4.62 6.61 7.43
C ILE A 35 -3.33 5.78 7.33
N ILE A 36 -2.59 5.93 6.24
CA ILE A 36 -1.32 5.22 6.04
C ILE A 36 -0.29 5.59 7.10
N GLU A 37 -0.14 6.88 7.42
CA GLU A 37 0.81 7.34 8.45
C GLU A 37 0.44 6.79 9.84
N ILE A 38 -0.85 6.68 10.17
CA ILE A 38 -1.30 6.00 11.40
C ILE A 38 -0.89 4.53 11.38
N LEU A 39 -1.19 3.81 10.30
CA LEU A 39 -0.89 2.38 10.20
C LEU A 39 0.63 2.10 10.22
N LYS A 40 1.42 2.96 9.57
CA LYS A 40 2.89 2.92 9.58
C LYS A 40 3.45 3.18 10.98
N SER A 41 2.91 4.16 11.70
CA SER A 41 3.30 4.46 13.09
C SER A 41 3.01 3.31 14.05
N LEU A 42 1.96 2.54 13.77
CA LEU A 42 1.61 1.32 14.50
C LEU A 42 2.42 0.09 14.06
N GLY A 43 3.26 0.23 13.02
CA GLY A 43 4.09 -0.85 12.49
C GLY A 43 3.32 -1.87 11.66
N TYR A 44 2.09 -1.57 11.23
CA TYR A 44 1.28 -2.45 10.37
C TYR A 44 1.71 -2.42 8.90
N VAL A 45 2.39 -1.36 8.47
CA VAL A 45 2.74 -1.16 7.06
C VAL A 45 4.14 -0.57 6.93
N GLU A 46 4.88 -1.07 5.94
CA GLU A 46 6.17 -0.53 5.52
C GLU A 46 6.03 0.21 4.18
N GLU A 47 6.67 1.38 4.10
CA GLU A 47 6.77 2.16 2.87
C GLU A 47 7.96 1.68 2.07
N HIS A 48 7.70 1.24 0.83
CA HIS A 48 8.72 0.94 -0.14
C HIS A 48 8.62 1.89 -1.33
N THR A 49 9.76 2.43 -1.75
CA THR A 49 9.84 3.21 -2.99
C THR A 49 10.36 2.30 -4.09
N SER A 50 9.57 2.10 -5.15
CA SER A 50 10.07 1.36 -6.31
C SER A 50 11.07 2.23 -7.08
N THR A 51 12.36 1.87 -7.02
CA THR A 51 13.44 2.49 -7.80
C THR A 51 13.58 1.87 -9.20
N THR A 52 12.94 0.73 -9.45
CA THR A 52 13.04 -0.03 -10.70
C THR A 52 11.89 0.26 -11.66
N THR A 53 12.23 0.62 -12.90
CA THR A 53 11.30 0.90 -14.02
C THR A 53 10.65 -0.33 -14.64
N SER A 54 11.11 -1.53 -14.26
CA SER A 54 10.59 -2.79 -14.76
C SER A 54 10.00 -3.62 -13.63
N CYS A 55 8.78 -4.13 -13.84
CA CYS A 55 8.17 -5.12 -12.94
C CYS A 55 9.03 -6.38 -12.81
N GLU A 56 9.82 -6.72 -13.82
CA GLU A 56 10.64 -7.95 -13.82
C GLU A 56 11.80 -7.90 -12.82
N THR A 57 12.34 -6.70 -12.56
CA THR A 57 13.46 -6.48 -11.63
C THR A 57 13.02 -5.87 -10.30
N CYS A 58 11.73 -5.61 -10.12
CA CYS A 58 11.20 -5.01 -8.91
C CYS A 58 11.26 -6.01 -7.73
N PRO A 59 11.86 -5.63 -6.58
CA PRO A 59 11.89 -6.48 -5.39
C PRO A 59 10.49 -6.92 -4.91
N LEU A 60 9.47 -6.14 -5.24
CA LEU A 60 8.08 -6.37 -4.86
C LEU A 60 7.30 -7.22 -5.88
N ARG A 61 7.91 -7.68 -6.97
CA ARG A 61 7.26 -8.44 -8.06
C ARG A 61 6.43 -9.62 -7.56
N ASN A 62 6.94 -10.35 -6.58
CA ASN A 62 6.29 -11.55 -6.03
C ASN A 62 5.05 -11.25 -5.18
N ILE A 63 4.81 -9.98 -4.84
CA ILE A 63 3.74 -9.56 -3.93
C ILE A 63 2.78 -8.57 -4.62
N CYS A 64 3.26 -7.74 -5.56
CA CYS A 64 2.46 -6.71 -6.22
C CYS A 64 1.61 -7.20 -7.40
N GLY A 65 1.88 -8.40 -7.93
CA GLY A 65 1.13 -8.96 -9.06
C GLY A 65 1.21 -8.13 -10.35
N GLY A 66 2.21 -7.27 -10.49
CA GLY A 66 2.40 -6.41 -11.68
C GLY A 66 1.50 -5.16 -11.73
N LYS A 67 0.81 -4.80 -10.64
CA LYS A 67 -0.10 -3.64 -10.61
C LYS A 67 0.60 -2.28 -10.47
N CYS A 68 1.84 -2.26 -9.99
CA CYS A 68 2.61 -1.02 -9.86
C CYS A 68 3.24 -0.63 -11.20
N VAL A 69 2.60 0.29 -11.93
CA VAL A 69 2.95 0.61 -13.34
C VAL A 69 3.98 1.76 -13.46
N ARG A 70 4.52 2.31 -12.36
CA ARG A 70 5.38 3.51 -12.42
C ARG A 70 6.56 3.47 -11.43
N SER A 71 7.77 3.73 -11.94
CA SER A 71 8.94 4.07 -11.12
C SER A 71 8.69 5.30 -10.25
N GLY A 72 9.25 5.30 -9.05
CA GLY A 72 9.19 6.42 -8.11
C GLY A 72 7.88 6.51 -7.32
N VAL A 73 6.99 5.53 -7.44
CA VAL A 73 5.76 5.47 -6.64
C VAL A 73 6.06 4.83 -5.29
N LYS A 74 5.50 5.45 -4.23
CA LYS A 74 5.45 4.90 -2.88
C LYS A 74 4.37 3.83 -2.82
N VAL A 75 4.76 2.64 -2.40
CA VAL A 75 3.86 1.52 -2.19
C VAL A 75 3.97 1.03 -0.75
N PHE A 76 2.82 0.70 -0.19
CA PHE A 76 2.69 0.31 1.21
C PHE A 76 2.41 -1.19 1.29
N VAL A 77 3.25 -1.90 2.04
CA VAL A 77 3.21 -3.36 2.17
C VAL A 77 2.92 -3.72 3.62
N PRO A 78 1.98 -4.65 3.90
CA PRO A 78 1.73 -5.10 5.26
C PRO A 78 2.97 -5.79 5.84
N THR A 79 3.33 -5.44 7.07
CA THR A 79 4.45 -6.05 7.81
C THR A 79 4.11 -7.43 8.38
N PHE A 80 2.82 -7.74 8.42
CA PHE A 80 2.28 -8.96 8.99
C PHE A 80 1.67 -9.83 7.89
N ARG A 81 1.92 -11.14 7.95
CA ARG A 81 1.19 -12.14 7.17
C ARG A 81 0.29 -12.88 8.15
N VAL A 82 -0.99 -12.54 8.20
CA VAL A 82 -1.96 -13.40 8.90
C VAL A 82 -2.12 -14.65 8.03
N ARG A 83 -1.75 -15.80 8.59
CA ARG A 83 -1.91 -17.12 7.97
C ARG A 83 -3.37 -17.51 7.85
#